data_AF-A0A7S3H8Z0-F1
#
_entry.id   AF-A0A7S3H8Z0-F1
#
_cell.length_a   1.000
_cell.length_b   1.000
_cell.length_c   1.000
_cell.angle_alpha   90.00
_cell.angle_beta   90.00
_cell.angle_gamma   90.00
#
_symmetry.space_group_name_H-M   'P 1'
#
loop_
_entity.id
_entity.type
_entity.pdbx_description
1 polymer ?
#
loop_
_entity_poly.entity_id
_entity_poly.type
_entity_poly.pdbx_seq_one_letter_code
_entity_poly.pdbx_strand_id
1 'polypeptide(L)'
;CKLTAFHVGEELTARNATHQPDPLSMMRIINQAAAEACEKLPNPLIISKGEKGAFFGTYQATDGHKLSAVEQRKAEGARLTAQRLCIGILGDAKLPMLEMLIRHKVPHAKHALGTAEIDNWERWLCARRVRVCKRSEVVDDDEDEDKDEL
;
A
#
# COMPACT_ATOMS: atom_id res chain seq x y z
N CYS A 1 -2.93 -6.57 2.12
CA CYS A 1 -3.45 -5.23 1.80
C CYS A 1 -2.49 -4.14 2.22
N LYS A 2 -2.14 -3.99 3.50
CA LYS A 2 -1.20 -2.95 3.96
C LYS A 2 0.11 -2.91 3.15
N LEU A 3 0.73 -4.08 2.98
CA LEU A 3 1.92 -4.25 2.12
C LEU A 3 1.69 -3.73 0.68
N THR A 4 0.55 -4.08 0.08
CA THR A 4 0.15 -3.59 -1.25
C THR A 4 -0.04 -2.08 -1.29
N ALA A 5 -0.68 -1.50 -0.27
CA ALA A 5 -0.93 -0.07 -0.15
C ALA A 5 0.38 0.72 -0.04
N PHE A 6 1.31 0.23 0.80
CA PHE A 6 2.65 0.80 0.93
C PHE A 6 3.39 0.82 -0.42
N HIS A 7 3.53 -0.35 -1.06
CA HIS A 7 4.30 -0.43 -2.31
C HIS A 7 3.68 0.37 -3.46
N VAL A 8 2.35 0.40 -3.59
CA VAL A 8 1.72 1.21 -4.65
C VAL A 8 1.85 2.71 -4.38
N GLY A 9 1.80 3.13 -3.11
CA GLY A 9 2.04 4.52 -2.72
C GLY A 9 3.46 4.99 -3.07
N GLU A 10 4.46 4.18 -2.74
CA GLU A 10 5.87 4.42 -3.12
C GLU A 10 6.03 4.56 -4.64
N GLU A 11 5.47 3.64 -5.42
CA GLU A 11 5.58 3.66 -6.88
C GLU A 11 4.84 4.85 -7.52
N LEU A 12 3.67 5.24 -6.99
CA LEU A 12 2.93 6.40 -7.48
C LEU A 12 3.66 7.71 -7.17
N THR A 13 4.29 7.79 -5.99
CA THR A 13 5.11 8.94 -5.57
C THR A 13 6.37 9.04 -6.43
N ALA A 14 7.12 7.94 -6.59
CA ALA A 14 8.32 7.88 -7.42
C ALA A 14 8.06 8.28 -8.88
N ARG A 15 6.83 8.06 -9.39
CA ARG A 15 6.42 8.39 -10.76
C ARG A 15 5.70 9.73 -10.89
N ASN A 16 5.63 10.52 -9.82
CA ASN A 16 4.92 11.80 -9.80
C ASN A 16 3.49 11.70 -10.33
N ALA A 17 2.75 10.66 -9.93
CA ALA A 17 1.40 10.38 -10.45
C ALA A 17 0.43 11.55 -10.26
N THR A 18 0.52 12.23 -9.12
CA THR A 18 -0.30 13.39 -8.74
C THR A 18 -0.07 14.63 -9.60
N HIS A 19 1.10 14.75 -10.24
CA HIS A 19 1.47 15.92 -11.05
C HIS A 19 1.15 15.74 -12.54
N GLN A 20 0.80 14.54 -13.00
CA GLN A 20 0.60 14.22 -14.43
C GLN A 20 -0.52 15.01 -15.09
N PRO A 21 -0.28 15.70 -16.22
CA PRO A 21 -1.19 16.74 -16.74
C PRO A 21 -2.57 16.21 -17.13
N ASP A 22 -2.65 14.98 -17.64
CA ASP A 22 -3.87 14.42 -18.20
C ASP A 22 -4.23 13.02 -17.63
N PRO A 23 -5.52 12.63 -17.68
CA PRO A 23 -5.98 11.33 -17.18
C PRO A 23 -5.35 10.10 -17.84
N LEU A 24 -4.95 10.16 -19.12
CA LEU A 24 -4.36 9.01 -19.80
C LEU A 24 -2.95 8.76 -19.29
N SER A 25 -2.17 9.83 -19.10
CA SER A 25 -0.84 9.76 -18.47
C SER A 25 -0.92 9.22 -17.03
N MET A 26 -1.90 9.69 -16.24
CA MET A 26 -2.17 9.16 -14.90
C MET A 26 -2.49 7.66 -14.93
N MET A 27 -3.39 7.23 -15.83
CA MET A 27 -3.78 5.83 -15.94
C MET A 27 -2.61 4.94 -16.35
N ARG A 28 -1.72 5.42 -17.24
CA ARG A 28 -0.49 4.70 -17.60
C ARG A 28 0.42 4.53 -16.39
N ILE A 29 0.60 5.59 -15.58
CA ILE A 29 1.41 5.52 -14.35
C ILE A 29 0.77 4.60 -13.32
N ILE A 30 -0.55 4.64 -13.11
CA ILE A 30 -1.26 3.71 -12.22
C ILE A 30 -1.03 2.26 -12.66
N ASN A 31 -1.13 1.98 -13.97
CA ASN A 31 -0.89 0.63 -14.49
C ASN A 31 0.54 0.15 -14.21
N GLN A 32 1.54 1.00 -14.43
CA GLN A 32 2.94 0.67 -14.18
C GLN A 32 3.23 0.52 -12.68
N ALA A 33 2.78 1.47 -11.87
CA ALA A 33 2.95 1.45 -10.42
C ALA A 33 2.31 0.20 -9.81
N ALA A 34 1.11 -0.18 -10.26
CA ALA A 34 0.45 -1.39 -9.79
C ALA A 34 1.20 -2.67 -10.15
N ALA A 35 1.76 -2.75 -11.37
CA ALA A 35 2.56 -3.90 -11.78
C ALA A 35 3.83 -4.00 -10.94
N GLU A 36 4.59 -2.90 -10.84
CA GLU A 36 5.86 -2.89 -10.11
C GLU A 36 5.68 -3.09 -8.61
N ALA A 37 4.63 -2.52 -8.00
CA ALA A 37 4.30 -2.73 -6.60
C ALA A 37 4.05 -4.21 -6.26
N CYS A 38 3.45 -4.97 -7.19
CA CYS A 38 3.20 -6.40 -6.98
C CYS A 38 4.39 -7.29 -7.35
N GLU A 39 5.28 -6.85 -8.25
CA GLU A 39 6.50 -7.59 -8.61
C GLU A 39 7.61 -7.44 -7.57
N LYS A 40 7.76 -6.24 -6.99
CA LYS A 40 8.82 -5.90 -6.02
C LYS A 40 8.46 -6.28 -4.57
N LEU A 41 7.55 -7.24 -4.38
CA LEU A 41 7.27 -7.74 -3.04
C LEU A 41 8.53 -8.38 -2.43
N PRO A 42 8.76 -8.23 -1.12
CA PRO A 42 9.95 -8.75 -0.46
C PRO A 42 10.15 -10.25 -0.68
N ASN A 43 11.41 -10.65 -0.85
CA ASN A 43 11.82 -12.05 -0.92
C ASN A 43 13.03 -12.26 0.02
N PRO A 44 12.94 -13.08 1.07
CA PRO A 44 11.82 -13.96 1.43
C PRO A 44 10.67 -13.25 2.13
N LEU A 45 9.44 -13.67 1.83
CA LEU A 45 8.24 -13.27 2.56
C LEU A 45 7.80 -14.40 3.49
N ILE A 46 7.67 -14.14 4.79
CA ILE A 46 7.26 -15.14 5.78
C ILE A 46 5.84 -14.88 6.27
N ILE A 47 5.12 -15.95 6.62
CA ILE A 47 3.81 -15.84 7.26
C ILE A 47 4.00 -16.07 8.76
N SER A 48 3.76 -15.02 9.53
CA SER A 48 3.89 -15.02 10.98
C SER A 48 2.52 -14.96 11.62
N LYS A 49 2.35 -15.59 12.78
CA LYS A 49 1.14 -15.44 13.60
C LYS A 49 1.27 -14.15 14.42
N GLY A 50 0.34 -13.22 14.24
CA GLY A 50 0.15 -12.06 15.11
C GLY A 50 -1.12 -12.20 15.96
N GLU A 51 -1.30 -11.28 16.91
CA GLU A 51 -2.46 -11.24 17.81
C GLU A 51 -3.80 -11.16 17.06
N LYS A 52 -3.80 -10.47 15.91
CA LYS A 52 -4.98 -10.27 15.06
C LYS A 52 -5.09 -11.27 13.89
N GLY A 53 -4.25 -12.30 13.88
CA GLY A 53 -4.20 -13.31 12.83
C GLY A 53 -2.86 -13.38 12.10
N ALA A 54 -2.81 -14.16 11.02
CA ALA A 54 -1.61 -14.33 10.23
C ALA A 54 -1.30 -13.06 9.40
N PHE A 55 -0.03 -12.69 9.34
CA PHE A 55 0.44 -11.57 8.52
C PHE A 55 1.68 -11.95 7.70
N PHE A 56 1.86 -11.26 6.58
CA PHE A 56 3.07 -11.36 5.77
C PHE A 56 4.13 -10.41 6.32
N GLY A 57 5.28 -10.94 6.70
CA GLY A 57 6.44 -10.17 7.17
C GLY A 57 7.65 -10.38 6.27
N THR A 58 8.57 -9.43 6.28
CA THR A 58 9.89 -9.61 5.68
C THR A 58 10.74 -10.49 6.58
N TYR A 59 11.43 -11.47 6.01
CA TYR A 59 12.46 -12.18 6.75
C TYR A 59 13.68 -11.28 6.96
N GLN A 60 13.99 -10.94 8.21
CA GLN A 60 15.29 -10.37 8.57
C GLN A 60 16.13 -11.48 9.19
N ALA A 61 17.27 -11.78 8.57
CA ALA A 61 18.21 -12.75 9.11
C ALA A 61 18.87 -12.16 10.36
N THR A 62 18.46 -12.59 11.54
CA THR A 62 19.19 -12.32 12.77
C THR A 62 20.35 -13.31 12.88
N ASP A 63 21.56 -12.81 13.15
CA ASP A 63 22.75 -13.57 13.52
C ASP A 63 23.08 -14.79 12.65
N GLY A 64 23.09 -14.60 11.33
CA GLY A 64 23.56 -15.63 10.39
C GLY A 64 22.61 -16.82 10.24
N HIS A 65 21.44 -16.80 10.87
CA HIS A 65 20.42 -17.81 10.63
C HIS A 65 19.93 -17.67 9.19
N LYS A 66 20.13 -18.72 8.39
CA LYS A 66 19.56 -18.82 7.05
C LYS A 66 18.29 -19.66 7.14
N LEU A 67 17.28 -19.30 6.35
CA LEU A 67 16.11 -20.15 6.16
C LEU A 67 16.55 -21.53 5.65
N SER A 68 16.03 -22.59 6.26
CA SER A 68 16.16 -23.94 5.74
C SER A 68 15.51 -24.04 4.34
N ALA A 69 15.87 -25.07 3.57
CA ALA A 69 15.28 -25.28 2.24
C ALA A 69 13.74 -25.42 2.29
N VAL A 70 13.19 -25.95 3.39
CA VAL A 70 11.74 -26.06 3.59
C VAL A 70 11.12 -24.70 3.85
N GLU A 71 11.75 -23.86 4.68
CA GLU A 71 11.27 -22.52 4.96
C GLU A 71 11.39 -21.59 3.76
N GLN A 72 12.44 -21.73 2.95
CA GLN A 72 12.58 -21.02 1.67
C GLN A 72 11.44 -21.35 0.71
N ARG A 73 11.08 -22.63 0.57
CA ARG A 73 9.93 -23.04 -0.26
C ARG A 73 8.61 -22.47 0.26
N LYS A 74 8.41 -22.46 1.58
CA LYS A 74 7.23 -21.83 2.20
C LYS A 74 7.20 -20.33 1.96
N ALA A 75 8.34 -19.65 2.07
CA ALA A 75 8.46 -18.22 1.86
C ALA A 75 8.17 -17.84 0.40
N GLU A 76 8.64 -18.63 -0.56
CA GLU A 76 8.29 -18.44 -1.97
C GLU A 76 6.80 -18.65 -2.23
N GLY A 77 6.19 -19.67 -1.62
CA GLY A 77 4.74 -19.88 -1.69
C GLY A 77 3.94 -18.71 -1.09
N ALA A 78 4.42 -18.14 0.02
CA ALA A 78 3.85 -16.94 0.63
C ALA A 78 3.98 -15.71 -0.28
N ARG A 79 5.14 -15.52 -0.91
CA ARG A 79 5.40 -14.43 -1.87
C ARG A 79 4.46 -14.51 -3.07
N LEU A 80 4.32 -15.68 -3.69
CA LEU A 80 3.41 -15.87 -4.83
C LEU A 80 1.94 -15.64 -4.44
N THR A 81 1.55 -16.07 -3.24
CA THR A 81 0.21 -15.79 -2.70
C THR A 81 -0.01 -14.29 -2.52
N ALA A 82 0.94 -13.59 -1.90
CA ALA A 82 0.88 -12.15 -1.69
C ALA A 82 0.85 -11.38 -3.02
N GLN A 83 1.61 -11.82 -4.01
CA GLN A 83 1.63 -11.24 -5.36
C GLN A 83 0.26 -11.38 -6.04
N ARG A 84 -0.38 -12.56 -5.99
CA ARG A 84 -1.73 -12.76 -6.54
C ARG A 84 -2.77 -11.88 -5.87
N LEU A 85 -2.71 -11.77 -4.54
CA LEU A 85 -3.60 -10.87 -3.79
C LEU A 85 -3.37 -9.41 -4.15
N CYS A 86 -2.11 -8.99 -4.31
CA CYS A 86 -1.75 -7.65 -4.76
C CYS A 86 -2.34 -7.33 -6.12
N ILE A 87 -2.17 -8.24 -7.10
CA ILE A 87 -2.71 -8.08 -8.46
C ILE A 87 -4.23 -7.95 -8.44
N GLY A 88 -4.92 -8.81 -7.67
CA GLY A 88 -6.38 -8.72 -7.53
C GLY A 88 -6.84 -7.40 -6.93
N ILE A 89 -6.25 -7.01 -5.79
CA ILE A 89 -6.58 -5.76 -5.10
C ILE A 89 -6.36 -4.54 -6.00
N LEU A 90 -5.20 -4.45 -6.65
CA LEU A 90 -4.86 -3.29 -7.48
C LEU A 90 -5.60 -3.29 -8.81
N GLY A 91 -5.87 -4.47 -9.38
CA GLY A 91 -6.69 -4.62 -10.59
C GLY A 91 -8.06 -3.96 -10.45
N ASP A 92 -8.75 -4.22 -9.33
CA ASP A 92 -10.07 -3.66 -9.03
C ASP A 92 -10.01 -2.19 -8.55
N ALA A 93 -8.82 -1.71 -8.18
CA ALA A 93 -8.62 -0.36 -7.65
C ALA A 93 -8.18 0.67 -8.70
N LYS A 94 -7.74 0.27 -9.90
CA LYS A 94 -7.13 1.21 -10.88
C LYS A 94 -8.00 2.40 -11.26
N LEU A 95 -9.26 2.17 -11.61
CA LEU A 95 -10.18 3.25 -11.97
C LEU A 95 -10.51 4.15 -10.76
N PRO A 96 -10.83 3.60 -9.57
CA PRO A 96 -10.93 4.40 -8.35
C PRO A 96 -9.68 5.21 -8.01
N MET A 97 -8.47 4.67 -8.24
CA MET A 97 -7.21 5.39 -8.05
C MET A 97 -7.14 6.60 -8.99
N LEU A 98 -7.48 6.41 -10.27
CA LEU A 98 -7.51 7.48 -11.26
C LEU A 98 -8.50 8.58 -10.85
N GLU A 99 -9.71 8.21 -10.45
CA GLU A 99 -10.72 9.16 -10.00
C GLU A 99 -10.23 9.99 -8.81
N MET A 100 -9.56 9.35 -7.84
CA MET A 100 -8.99 10.03 -6.69
C MET A 100 -7.87 11.01 -7.10
N LEU A 101 -6.94 10.59 -7.96
CA LEU A 101 -5.85 11.47 -8.44
C LEU A 101 -6.40 12.68 -9.21
N ILE A 102 -7.45 12.49 -10.01
CA ILE A 102 -8.12 13.58 -10.73
C ILE A 102 -8.80 14.55 -9.74
N ARG A 103 -9.54 14.04 -8.75
CA ARG A 103 -10.24 14.89 -7.77
C ARG A 103 -9.27 15.78 -7.00
N HIS A 104 -8.11 15.26 -6.63
CA HIS A 104 -7.11 16.04 -5.91
C HIS A 104 -6.49 17.17 -6.74
N LYS A 105 -6.46 17.04 -8.06
CA LYS A 105 -6.03 18.15 -8.94
C LYS A 105 -7.02 19.30 -8.99
N VAL A 106 -8.28 19.07 -8.62
CA VAL A 106 -9.29 20.13 -8.54
C VAL A 106 -9.06 20.85 -7.22
N PRO A 107 -8.73 22.15 -7.22
CA PRO A 107 -8.63 22.91 -5.98
C PRO A 107 -9.99 22.88 -5.28
N HIS A 108 -10.14 22.07 -4.24
CA HIS A 108 -11.34 22.10 -3.42
C HIS A 108 -11.35 23.46 -2.71
N ALA A 109 -12.37 24.26 -3.01
CA ALA A 109 -12.56 25.57 -2.41
C ALA A 109 -12.68 25.44 -0.88
N LYS A 110 -11.57 25.67 -0.17
CA LYS A 110 -11.39 26.20 1.19
C LYS A 110 -12.21 25.69 2.39
N HIS A 111 -13.09 24.69 2.30
CA HIS A 111 -13.92 24.28 3.45
C HIS A 111 -14.15 22.78 3.61
N ALA A 112 -13.07 21.98 3.66
CA ALA A 112 -13.14 20.64 4.24
C ALA A 112 -12.01 20.50 5.27
N LEU A 113 -12.33 20.72 6.54
CA LEU A 113 -11.53 20.23 7.67
C LEU A 113 -11.38 18.71 7.48
N GLY A 114 -10.15 18.25 7.25
CA GLY A 114 -9.83 16.85 6.96
C GLY A 114 -9.34 16.58 5.53
N THR A 115 -8.60 17.51 4.92
CA THR A 115 -7.76 17.22 3.74
C THR A 115 -6.57 16.34 4.14
N ALA A 116 -6.86 15.12 4.61
CA ALA A 116 -5.90 14.02 4.63
C ALA A 116 -5.74 13.52 3.19
N GLU A 117 -4.75 14.12 2.53
CA GLU A 117 -3.60 13.41 1.98
C GLU A 117 -3.90 12.24 1.03
N ILE A 118 -3.39 12.40 -0.21
CA ILE A 118 -3.08 11.26 -1.08
C ILE A 118 -2.09 10.30 -0.40
N ASP A 119 -1.43 10.73 0.68
CA ASP A 119 -0.31 10.02 1.29
C ASP A 119 -0.77 8.78 2.07
N ASN A 120 -2.03 8.73 2.52
CA ASN A 120 -2.54 7.56 3.24
C ASN A 120 -3.21 6.51 2.35
N TRP A 121 -2.38 5.89 1.51
CA TRP A 121 -2.78 4.77 0.65
C TRP A 121 -3.30 3.58 1.46
N GLU A 122 -2.83 3.37 2.69
CA GLU A 122 -3.29 2.28 3.54
C GLU A 122 -4.76 2.46 3.94
N ARG A 123 -5.13 3.63 4.43
CA ARG A 123 -6.50 3.96 4.83
C ARG A 123 -7.43 3.95 3.62
N TRP A 124 -7.02 4.54 2.50
CA TRP A 124 -7.82 4.55 1.29
C TRP A 124 -8.04 3.13 0.74
N LEU A 125 -6.97 2.34 0.57
CA LEU A 125 -7.06 1.02 -0.05
C LEU A 125 -7.65 -0.02 0.90
N CYS A 126 -7.15 -0.12 2.13
CA CYS A 126 -7.46 -1.23 3.02
C CYS A 126 -8.73 -1.03 3.85
N ALA A 127 -8.99 0.19 4.34
CA ALA A 127 -10.17 0.47 5.14
C ALA A 127 -11.38 0.91 4.30
N ARG A 128 -11.17 1.73 3.24
CA ARG A 128 -12.28 2.26 2.43
C ARG A 128 -12.59 1.42 1.20
N ARG A 129 -11.58 1.06 0.38
CA ARG A 129 -11.80 0.41 -0.92
C ARG A 129 -12.05 -1.09 -0.81
N VAL A 130 -11.11 -1.83 -0.21
CA VAL A 130 -11.17 -3.29 -0.10
C VAL A 130 -11.87 -3.74 1.20
N ARG A 131 -11.92 -2.85 2.22
CA ARG A 131 -12.61 -3.06 3.51
C ARG A 131 -12.14 -4.30 4.27
N VAL A 132 -10.84 -4.58 4.21
CA VAL A 132 -10.20 -5.70 4.92
C VAL A 132 -9.58 -5.29 6.25
N CYS A 133 -9.40 -3.99 6.47
CA CYS A 133 -8.93 -3.42 7.74
C CYS A 133 -10.02 -2.53 8.32
N LYS A 134 -10.14 -2.47 9.66
CA LYS A 134 -10.96 -1.44 10.30
C LYS A 134 -10.28 -0.09 10.17
N ARG A 135 -11.06 1.00 10.26
CA ARG A 135 -10.53 2.36 10.22
C ARG A 135 -9.52 2.63 11.35
N SER A 136 -9.73 2.05 12.53
CA SER A 136 -8.82 2.14 13.68
C SER A 136 -7.58 1.25 13.58
N GLU A 137 -7.39 0.53 12.47
CA GLU A 137 -6.28 -0.40 12.27
C GLU A 137 -5.33 0.03 11.19
N VAL A 138 -5.60 1.16 10.53
CA VAL A 138 -4.75 1.79 9.52
C VAL A 138 -4.12 3.02 10.14
N VAL A 139 -2.94 3.43 9.66
CA VAL A 139 -2.26 4.64 10.15
C VAL A 139 -3.24 5.83 10.05
N ASP A 140 -3.35 6.62 11.12
CA ASP A 140 -4.14 7.85 11.14
C ASP A 140 -3.16 9.03 10.99
N ASP A 141 -3.40 9.92 10.03
CA ASP A 141 -2.51 11.05 9.71
C ASP A 141 -2.50 12.15 10.80
N ASP A 142 -3.25 11.96 11.88
CA ASP A 142 -3.53 12.96 12.93
C ASP A 142 -2.83 12.65 14.27
N GLU A 143 -1.94 11.65 14.37
CA GLU A 143 -1.31 11.24 15.65
C GLU A 143 0.05 11.92 15.98
N ASP A 144 0.53 12.85 15.15
CA ASP A 144 1.87 13.47 15.30
C ASP A 144 1.91 14.94 15.78
N GLU A 145 0.78 15.59 16.12
CA GLU A 145 0.77 17.04 16.44
C GLU A 145 0.55 17.46 17.91
N ASP A 146 0.47 16.56 18.90
CA ASP A 146 0.23 16.93 20.31
C ASP A 146 1.27 16.38 21.31
N LYS A 147 2.57 16.64 21.08
CA LYS A 147 3.64 16.36 22.06
C LYS A 147 4.71 17.45 22.18
N ASP A 148 4.31 18.72 22.20
CA ASP A 148 5.20 19.82 22.62
C ASP A 148 4.42 20.97 23.27
N GLU A 149 3.82 20.74 24.45
CA GLU A 149 3.58 21.82 25.41
C GLU A 149 3.86 21.30 26.84
N LEU A 150 5.07 21.59 27.32
CA LEU A 150 5.48 21.54 28.72
C LEU A 150 6.11 22.88 29.10
#